data_AF-A0A957YRT1-F1
#
_entry.id   AF-A0A957YRT1-F1
#
_cell.length_a   1.000
_cell.length_b   1.000
_cell.length_c   1.000
_cell.angle_alpha   90.00
_cell.angle_beta   90.00
_cell.angle_gamma   90.00
#
_symmetry.space_group_name_H-M   'P 1'
#
loop_
_entity.id
_entity.type
_entity.pdbx_description
1 polymer ?
#
loop_
_entity_poly.entity_id
_entity_poly.type
_entity_poly.pdbx_seq_one_letter_code
_entity_poly.pdbx_strand_id
1 'polypeptide(L)'
;MKADIHPTVYEATVTCASCGTTWTTTSTKKELRIDVCSNCHPFYTGESAKMLDVEGQVDRFYKKLSARQSYVEEQKAREESTNVGNRSVDDLGLTPRATDALKRAGLLNIGQVVDKFAEGDEALLALNGFGQSALTATKKKLRSLEIELPEPPKKVEKAEKAEKPAEATEETPEAGE
;
A
#
# COMPACT_ATOMS: atom_id res chain seq x y z
N MET A 1 -58.83 26.78 -44.33
CA MET A 1 -59.71 27.65 -43.52
C MET A 1 -61.09 27.64 -44.14
N LYS A 2 -62.12 27.20 -43.41
CA LYS A 2 -63.51 27.40 -43.80
C LYS A 2 -63.95 28.81 -43.39
N ALA A 3 -64.73 29.49 -44.21
CA ALA A 3 -65.34 30.76 -43.82
C ALA A 3 -66.20 30.56 -42.56
N ASP A 4 -66.15 31.52 -41.63
CA ASP A 4 -67.02 31.67 -40.45
C ASP A 4 -66.81 30.74 -39.23
N ILE A 5 -65.97 29.70 -39.32
CA ILE A 5 -65.72 28.79 -38.16
C ILE A 5 -64.31 28.99 -37.56
N HIS A 6 -63.41 29.64 -38.29
CA HIS A 6 -62.02 29.80 -37.84
C HIS A 6 -61.70 31.25 -37.44
N PRO A 7 -60.94 31.43 -36.34
CA PRO A 7 -60.47 32.75 -35.93
C PRO A 7 -59.54 33.34 -36.99
N THR A 8 -59.48 34.67 -37.04
CA THR A 8 -58.55 35.37 -37.93
C THR A 8 -57.11 35.07 -37.50
N VAL A 9 -56.32 34.69 -38.49
CA VAL A 9 -54.93 34.30 -38.29
C VAL A 9 -54.04 35.33 -38.97
N TYR A 10 -53.00 35.75 -38.27
CA TYR A 10 -52.04 36.74 -38.73
C TYR A 10 -50.62 36.13 -38.75
N GLU A 11 -49.75 36.69 -39.57
CA GLU A 11 -48.31 36.52 -39.39
C GLU A 11 -47.88 37.36 -38.19
N ALA A 12 -47.53 36.69 -37.11
CA ALA A 12 -47.16 37.29 -35.85
C ALA A 12 -45.65 37.34 -35.69
N THR A 13 -45.15 38.45 -35.14
CA THR A 13 -43.76 38.58 -34.74
C THR A 13 -43.60 38.09 -33.31
N VAL A 14 -42.77 37.07 -33.13
CA VAL A 14 -42.39 36.54 -31.82
C VAL A 14 -41.09 37.20 -31.42
N THR A 15 -41.03 37.72 -30.19
CA THR A 15 -39.86 38.37 -29.60
C THR A 15 -39.53 37.68 -28.29
N CYS A 16 -38.31 37.15 -28.18
CA CYS A 16 -37.85 36.54 -26.94
C CYS A 16 -37.27 37.60 -25.98
N ALA A 17 -37.68 37.57 -24.72
CA ALA A 17 -37.18 38.46 -23.68
C ALA A 17 -35.76 38.11 -23.23
N SER A 18 -35.43 36.81 -23.12
CA SER A 18 -34.10 36.35 -22.69
C SER A 18 -33.02 36.46 -23.77
N CYS A 19 -33.39 36.22 -25.04
CA CYS A 19 -32.41 36.04 -26.14
C CYS A 19 -32.46 37.12 -27.22
N GLY A 20 -33.48 37.99 -27.20
CA GLY A 20 -33.68 39.05 -28.18
C GLY A 20 -33.99 38.58 -29.60
N THR A 21 -33.97 37.26 -29.86
CA THR A 21 -34.25 36.70 -31.18
C THR A 21 -35.71 36.96 -31.56
N THR A 22 -35.90 37.36 -32.82
CA THR A 22 -37.22 37.54 -33.41
C THR A 22 -37.43 36.57 -34.56
N TRP A 23 -38.61 35.96 -34.61
CA TRP A 23 -39.01 35.11 -35.74
C TRP A 23 -40.50 35.26 -36.01
N THR A 24 -40.91 34.92 -37.23
CA THR A 24 -42.30 35.00 -37.66
C THR A 24 -43.02 33.68 -37.39
N THR A 25 -44.23 33.74 -36.87
CA THR A 25 -45.08 32.56 -36.63
C THR A 25 -46.53 32.92 -36.85
N THR A 26 -47.31 31.97 -37.34
CA THR A 26 -48.74 32.14 -37.57
C THR A 26 -49.51 32.08 -36.24
N SER A 27 -50.18 33.18 -35.84
CA SER A 27 -50.92 33.27 -34.58
C SER A 27 -52.19 34.11 -34.72
N THR A 28 -53.10 34.03 -33.75
CA THR A 28 -54.30 34.88 -33.66
C THR A 28 -53.98 36.30 -33.16
N LYS A 29 -52.80 36.50 -32.56
CA LYS A 29 -52.29 37.80 -32.09
C LYS A 29 -51.14 38.25 -32.98
N LYS A 30 -51.03 39.56 -33.22
CA LYS A 30 -50.01 40.15 -34.11
C LYS A 30 -48.60 40.19 -33.50
N GLU A 31 -48.50 40.31 -32.18
CA GLU A 31 -47.21 40.35 -31.46
C GLU A 31 -47.22 39.36 -30.29
N LEU A 32 -46.17 38.54 -30.18
CA LEU A 32 -45.96 37.59 -29.08
C LEU A 32 -44.65 37.89 -28.36
N ARG A 33 -44.72 38.05 -27.05
CA ARG A 33 -43.56 38.19 -26.14
C ARG A 33 -43.40 36.88 -25.37
N ILE A 34 -42.27 36.20 -25.54
CA ILE A 34 -41.99 34.90 -24.91
C ILE A 34 -40.74 35.04 -24.02
N ASP A 35 -40.73 34.35 -22.88
CA ASP A 35 -39.61 34.44 -21.92
C ASP A 35 -38.39 33.62 -22.39
N VAL A 36 -38.62 32.37 -22.84
CA VAL A 36 -37.57 31.45 -23.27
C VAL A 36 -37.83 30.92 -24.69
N CYS A 37 -36.81 31.03 -25.54
CA CYS A 37 -36.81 30.59 -26.94
C CYS A 37 -36.15 29.20 -27.09
N SER A 38 -36.37 28.53 -28.22
CA SER A 38 -35.62 27.30 -28.56
C SER A 38 -34.10 27.51 -28.57
N ASN A 39 -33.66 28.75 -28.80
CA ASN A 39 -32.25 29.11 -28.79
C ASN A 39 -31.66 29.23 -27.36
N CYS A 40 -32.49 29.41 -26.32
CA CYS A 40 -32.01 29.64 -24.94
C CYS A 40 -32.59 28.68 -23.91
N HIS A 41 -33.45 27.75 -24.30
CA HIS A 41 -33.91 26.74 -23.36
C HIS A 41 -32.76 25.76 -23.07
N PRO A 42 -32.42 25.48 -21.80
CA PRO A 42 -31.32 24.57 -21.41
C PRO A 42 -31.42 23.15 -21.98
N PHE A 43 -32.62 22.76 -22.43
CA PHE A 43 -32.90 21.52 -23.15
C PHE A 43 -32.35 21.51 -24.58
N TYR A 44 -32.43 22.63 -25.30
CA TYR A 44 -31.98 22.74 -26.69
C TYR A 44 -30.50 23.12 -26.78
N THR A 45 -29.96 23.86 -25.81
CA THR A 45 -28.53 24.22 -25.77
C THR A 45 -27.63 23.06 -25.33
N GLY A 46 -28.20 21.96 -24.81
CA GLY A 46 -27.47 20.73 -24.47
C GLY A 46 -26.51 20.83 -23.28
N GLU A 47 -26.35 22.01 -22.68
CA GLU A 47 -25.41 22.26 -21.57
C GLU A 47 -25.82 21.54 -20.28
N SER A 48 -27.12 21.36 -20.06
CA SER A 48 -27.63 20.74 -18.83
C SER A 48 -27.45 19.21 -18.76
N ALA A 49 -27.31 18.52 -19.90
CA ALA A 49 -27.17 17.06 -19.94
C ALA A 49 -25.71 16.58 -19.83
N LYS A 50 -24.73 17.43 -20.15
CA LYS A 50 -23.31 17.05 -20.24
C LYS A 50 -22.52 17.28 -18.95
N MET A 51 -23.05 18.11 -18.03
CA MET A 51 -22.33 18.60 -16.84
C MET A 51 -22.53 17.77 -15.56
N LEU A 52 -23.30 16.67 -15.60
CA LEU A 52 -23.75 15.99 -14.37
C LEU A 52 -23.05 14.68 -14.00
N ASP A 53 -22.31 13.99 -14.89
CA ASP A 53 -22.03 12.56 -14.62
C ASP A 53 -20.58 12.03 -14.78
N VAL A 54 -19.55 12.85 -15.05
CA VAL A 54 -18.18 12.30 -15.25
C VAL A 54 -17.09 12.94 -14.39
N GLU A 55 -17.18 14.23 -14.08
CA GLU A 55 -16.08 14.94 -13.39
C GLU A 55 -15.90 14.53 -11.92
N GLY A 56 -16.96 14.06 -11.24
CA GLY A 56 -16.91 13.80 -9.79
C GLY A 56 -16.40 12.41 -9.37
N GLN A 57 -16.48 11.40 -10.24
CA GLN A 57 -16.20 10.02 -9.84
C GLN A 57 -14.69 9.75 -9.73
N VAL A 58 -13.90 10.28 -10.67
CA VAL A 58 -12.45 10.14 -10.72
C VAL A 58 -11.79 10.88 -9.54
N ASP A 59 -12.23 12.10 -9.26
CA ASP A 59 -11.72 12.88 -8.12
C ASP A 59 -12.01 12.23 -6.77
N ARG A 60 -13.19 11.61 -6.62
CA ARG A 60 -13.54 10.83 -5.42
C ARG A 60 -12.66 9.58 -5.27
N PHE A 61 -12.28 8.96 -6.37
CA PHE A 61 -11.38 7.81 -6.35
C PHE A 61 -9.97 8.22 -5.91
N TYR A 62 -9.39 9.26 -6.50
CA TYR A 62 -8.06 9.75 -6.11
C TYR A 62 -7.99 10.19 -4.65
N LYS A 63 -9.04 10.86 -4.14
CA LYS A 63 -9.14 11.25 -2.72
C LYS A 63 -9.18 10.06 -1.77
N LYS A 64 -9.83 8.95 -2.15
CA LYS A 64 -9.84 7.72 -1.35
C LYS A 64 -8.47 7.02 -1.38
N LEU A 65 -7.80 7.03 -2.54
CA LEU A 65 -6.51 6.40 -2.72
C LEU A 65 -5.43 7.11 -1.90
N SER A 66 -5.39 8.45 -1.95
CA SER A 66 -4.44 9.25 -1.16
C SER A 66 -4.64 9.06 0.35
N ALA A 67 -5.89 9.06 0.83
CA ALA A 67 -6.19 8.81 2.24
C ALA A 67 -5.79 7.40 2.71
N ARG A 68 -5.87 6.41 1.81
CA ARG A 68 -5.38 5.05 2.10
C ARG A 68 -3.86 5.00 2.15
N GLN A 69 -3.16 5.71 1.27
CA GLN A 69 -1.70 5.74 1.24
C GLN A 69 -1.13 6.35 2.52
N SER A 70 -1.65 7.50 2.96
CA SER A 70 -1.19 8.14 4.20
C SER A 70 -1.41 7.24 5.42
N TYR A 71 -2.55 6.55 5.49
CA TYR A 71 -2.81 5.59 6.56
C TYR A 71 -1.83 4.42 6.55
N VAL A 72 -1.52 3.87 5.38
CA VAL A 72 -0.54 2.77 5.26
C VAL A 72 0.87 3.24 5.61
N GLU A 73 1.26 4.45 5.25
CA GLU A 73 2.55 5.05 5.61
C GLU A 73 2.67 5.28 7.11
N GLU A 74 1.62 5.81 7.75
CA GLU A 74 1.55 5.96 9.21
C GLU A 74 1.66 4.61 9.93
N GLN A 75 0.98 3.58 9.43
CA GLN A 75 1.08 2.24 10.00
C GLN A 75 2.49 1.67 9.85
N LYS A 76 3.12 1.80 8.67
CA LYS A 76 4.51 1.37 8.46
C LYS A 76 5.48 2.10 9.38
N ALA A 77 5.35 3.42 9.54
CA ALA A 77 6.18 4.20 10.46
C ALA A 77 6.00 3.75 11.92
N ARG A 78 4.77 3.38 12.30
CA ARG A 78 4.47 2.83 13.62
C ARG A 78 5.06 1.43 13.80
N GLU A 79 4.99 0.58 12.78
CA GLU A 79 5.60 -0.75 12.78
C GLU A 79 7.13 -0.66 12.82
N GLU A 80 7.75 0.23 12.05
CA GLU A 80 9.20 0.47 12.05
C GLU A 80 9.71 0.97 13.41
N SER A 81 8.95 1.84 14.08
CA SER A 81 9.30 2.28 15.44
C SER A 81 9.10 1.19 16.50
N THR A 82 8.12 0.30 16.29
CA THR A 82 7.79 -0.82 17.20
C THR A 82 8.70 -2.05 16.98
N ASN A 83 9.24 -2.26 15.78
CA ASN A 83 10.11 -3.39 15.45
C ASN A 83 11.53 -3.21 15.99
N VAL A 84 11.71 -3.44 17.30
CA VAL A 84 13.02 -3.43 17.97
C VAL A 84 14.02 -4.41 17.31
N GLY A 85 13.53 -5.51 16.73
CA GLY A 85 14.35 -6.55 16.10
C GLY A 85 15.11 -6.13 14.83
N ASN A 86 14.64 -5.10 14.11
CA ASN A 86 15.29 -4.58 12.90
C ASN A 86 16.19 -3.37 13.16
N ARG A 87 16.35 -2.96 14.42
CA ARG A 87 17.31 -1.92 14.76
C ARG A 87 18.73 -2.38 14.44
N SER A 88 19.58 -1.43 14.09
CA SER A 88 20.94 -1.72 13.69
C SER A 88 21.75 -2.18 14.91
N VAL A 89 22.77 -3.00 14.66
CA VAL A 89 23.72 -3.40 15.73
C VAL A 89 24.47 -2.21 16.32
N ASP A 90 24.54 -1.07 15.62
CA ASP A 90 25.16 0.16 16.10
C ASP A 90 24.35 0.81 17.23
N ASP A 91 23.03 0.65 17.22
CA ASP A 91 22.13 1.18 18.26
C ASP A 91 22.31 0.48 19.61
N LEU A 92 23.01 -0.67 19.64
CA LEU A 92 23.44 -1.33 20.87
C LEU A 92 24.59 -0.57 21.56
N GLY A 93 25.22 0.44 20.95
CA GLY A 93 26.27 1.27 21.57
C GLY A 93 27.44 0.48 22.16
N LEU A 94 27.79 -0.65 21.57
CA LEU A 94 28.90 -1.52 22.00
C LEU A 94 30.25 -0.84 21.72
N THR A 95 31.35 -1.42 22.21
CA THR A 95 32.68 -0.92 21.85
C THR A 95 32.89 -1.05 20.34
N PRO A 96 33.62 -0.13 19.68
CA PRO A 96 33.85 -0.17 18.22
C PRO A 96 34.40 -1.52 17.74
N ARG A 97 35.26 -2.13 18.56
CA ARG A 97 35.82 -3.46 18.29
C ARG A 97 34.75 -4.56 18.26
N ALA A 98 33.76 -4.48 19.14
CA ALA A 98 32.67 -5.45 19.22
C ALA A 98 31.61 -5.21 18.12
N THR A 99 31.27 -3.96 17.81
CA THR A 99 30.37 -3.64 16.67
C THR A 99 30.98 -4.11 15.35
N ASP A 100 32.27 -3.89 15.15
CA ASP A 100 32.96 -4.34 13.94
C ASP A 100 33.07 -5.87 13.87
N ALA A 101 33.24 -6.55 15.00
CA ALA A 101 33.24 -8.01 15.05
C ALA A 101 31.88 -8.59 14.64
N LEU A 102 30.77 -7.99 15.11
CA LEU A 102 29.42 -8.40 14.73
C LEU A 102 29.13 -8.12 13.24
N LYS A 103 29.55 -6.95 12.73
CA LYS A 103 29.44 -6.62 11.30
C LYS A 103 30.23 -7.56 10.40
N ARG A 104 31.47 -7.92 10.78
CA ARG A 104 32.29 -8.92 10.06
C ARG A 104 31.64 -10.31 10.06
N ALA A 105 30.88 -10.64 11.10
CA ALA A 105 30.14 -11.88 11.22
C ALA A 105 28.78 -11.87 10.49
N GLY A 106 28.47 -10.80 9.74
CA GLY A 106 27.23 -10.65 8.98
C GLY A 106 25.99 -10.36 9.84
N LEU A 107 26.18 -9.97 11.10
CA LEU A 107 25.10 -9.61 12.01
C LEU A 107 24.87 -8.11 11.93
N LEU A 108 23.83 -7.72 11.18
CA LEU A 108 23.51 -6.32 10.92
C LEU A 108 22.36 -5.82 11.80
N ASN A 109 21.47 -6.74 12.23
CA ASN A 109 20.28 -6.42 13.02
C ASN A 109 20.34 -7.02 14.43
N ILE A 110 19.70 -6.36 15.39
CA ILE A 110 19.60 -6.86 16.78
C ILE A 110 18.93 -8.25 16.83
N GLY A 111 17.94 -8.52 15.97
CA GLY A 111 17.29 -9.84 15.88
C GLY A 111 18.27 -10.97 15.57
N GLN A 112 19.17 -10.78 14.60
CA GLN A 112 20.17 -11.79 14.23
C GLN A 112 21.18 -12.05 15.36
N VAL A 113 21.44 -11.05 16.20
CA VAL A 113 22.28 -11.21 17.40
C VAL A 113 21.55 -12.03 18.46
N VAL A 114 20.25 -11.79 18.66
CA VAL A 114 19.40 -12.56 19.59
C VAL A 114 19.26 -14.02 19.14
N ASP A 115 19.10 -14.27 17.84
CA ASP A 115 19.03 -15.63 17.28
C ASP A 115 20.35 -16.40 17.52
N LYS A 116 21.50 -15.75 17.31
CA LYS A 116 22.79 -16.35 17.66
C LYS A 116 23.02 -16.51 19.16
N PHE A 117 22.38 -15.69 20.00
CA PHE A 117 22.36 -15.93 21.45
C PHE A 117 21.54 -17.17 21.82
N ALA A 118 20.48 -17.49 21.06
CA ALA A 118 19.69 -18.70 21.27
C ALA A 118 20.50 -19.98 20.95
N GLU A 119 21.41 -19.91 19.97
CA GLU A 119 22.35 -21.00 19.64
C GLU A 119 23.43 -21.22 20.72
N GLY A 120 23.71 -20.20 21.54
CA GLY A 120 24.54 -20.27 22.74
C GLY A 120 25.60 -19.17 22.85
N ASP A 121 25.97 -18.81 24.08
CA ASP A 121 27.00 -17.78 24.35
C ASP A 121 28.38 -18.12 23.76
N GLU A 122 28.66 -19.41 23.56
CA GLU A 122 29.89 -19.93 22.99
C GLU A 122 30.05 -19.53 21.51
N ALA A 123 28.94 -19.49 20.76
CA ALA A 123 28.94 -19.14 19.34
C ALA A 123 29.38 -17.70 19.08
N LEU A 124 29.03 -16.78 19.99
CA LEU A 124 29.46 -15.38 19.91
C LEU A 124 30.90 -15.17 20.37
N LEU A 125 31.39 -15.96 21.34
CA LEU A 125 32.79 -15.92 21.78
C LEU A 125 33.77 -16.47 20.73
N ALA A 126 33.31 -17.34 19.83
CA ALA A 126 34.10 -17.82 18.72
C ALA A 126 34.39 -16.72 17.67
N LEU A 127 33.70 -15.57 17.73
CA LEU A 127 33.93 -14.46 16.80
C LEU A 127 35.22 -13.70 17.12
N ASN A 128 36.05 -13.53 16.09
CA ASN A 128 37.32 -12.81 16.20
C ASN A 128 37.11 -11.35 16.66
N GLY A 129 37.59 -11.04 17.86
CA GLY A 129 37.49 -9.71 18.46
C GLY A 129 36.28 -9.49 19.36
N PHE A 130 35.44 -10.51 19.59
CA PHE A 130 34.33 -10.48 20.52
C PHE A 130 34.71 -11.19 21.83
N GLY A 131 34.72 -10.46 22.94
CA GLY A 131 35.19 -10.96 24.25
C GLY A 131 34.09 -11.08 25.30
N GLN A 132 34.44 -11.58 26.49
CA GLN A 132 33.52 -11.71 27.62
C GLN A 132 32.95 -10.35 28.12
N SER A 133 33.74 -9.28 28.02
CA SER A 133 33.28 -7.92 28.33
C SER A 133 32.25 -7.43 27.32
N ALA A 134 32.36 -7.84 26.05
CA ALA A 134 31.36 -7.55 25.03
C ALA A 134 30.08 -8.35 25.31
N LEU A 135 30.17 -9.66 25.59
CA LEU A 135 29.01 -10.49 25.95
C LEU A 135 28.19 -9.92 27.11
N THR A 136 28.87 -9.54 28.20
CA THR A 136 28.19 -9.00 29.39
C THR A 136 27.54 -7.65 29.09
N ALA A 137 28.20 -6.81 28.29
CA ALA A 137 27.62 -5.55 27.80
C ALA A 137 26.40 -5.78 26.90
N THR A 138 26.45 -6.75 25.97
CA THR A 138 25.33 -7.06 25.07
C THR A 138 24.15 -7.62 25.87
N LYS A 139 24.38 -8.56 26.79
CA LYS A 139 23.33 -9.10 27.69
C LYS A 139 22.68 -8.02 28.56
N LYS A 140 23.48 -7.11 29.12
CA LYS A 140 22.97 -5.99 29.92
C LYS A 140 22.07 -5.07 29.09
N LYS A 141 22.39 -4.87 27.81
CA LYS A 141 21.66 -4.00 26.90
C LYS A 141 20.41 -4.63 26.28
N LEU A 142 20.46 -5.93 25.97
CA LEU A 142 19.29 -6.68 25.54
C LEU A 142 18.22 -6.74 26.64
N ARG A 143 18.64 -6.90 27.91
CA ARG A 143 17.73 -6.80 29.07
C ARG A 143 17.14 -5.40 29.25
N SER A 144 17.91 -4.34 28.99
CA SER A 144 17.38 -2.97 29.07
C SER A 144 16.44 -2.60 27.92
N LEU A 145 16.46 -3.36 26.83
CA LEU A 145 15.57 -3.20 25.68
C LEU A 145 14.34 -4.11 25.75
N GLU A 146 14.10 -4.77 26.89
CA GLU A 146 12.96 -5.70 27.13
C GLU A 146 12.84 -6.79 26.07
N ILE A 147 13.97 -7.25 25.53
CA ILE A 147 14.04 -8.48 24.73
C ILE A 147 14.27 -9.62 25.72
N GLU A 148 13.25 -10.45 25.94
CA GLU A 148 13.39 -11.69 26.68
C GLU A 148 14.47 -12.54 25.99
N LEU A 149 15.55 -12.84 26.71
CA LEU A 149 16.53 -13.80 26.23
C LEU A 149 15.81 -15.15 26.11
N PRO A 150 15.72 -15.75 24.92
CA PRO A 150 15.29 -17.13 24.83
C PRO A 150 16.27 -17.96 25.67
N GLU A 151 15.74 -18.72 26.63
CA GLU A 151 16.58 -19.66 27.37
C GLU A 151 17.25 -20.59 26.35
N PRO A 152 18.58 -20.81 26.45
CA PRO A 152 19.25 -21.71 25.53
C PRO A 152 18.55 -23.07 25.59
N PRO A 153 18.30 -23.73 24.44
CA PRO A 153 17.65 -25.03 24.45
C PRO A 153 18.46 -25.95 25.35
N LYS A 154 17.83 -26.40 26.45
CA LYS A 154 18.40 -27.38 27.37
C LYS A 154 18.94 -28.51 26.51
N LYS A 155 20.25 -28.79 26.61
CA LYS A 155 20.89 -29.93 25.95
C LYS A 155 20.06 -31.19 26.26
N VAL A 156 19.25 -31.63 25.29
CA VAL A 156 18.67 -32.97 25.32
C VAL A 156 19.74 -33.87 24.73
N GLU A 157 20.60 -34.38 25.61
CA GLU A 157 21.28 -35.63 25.33
C GLU A 157 20.22 -36.73 25.21
N LYS A 158 20.00 -37.23 23.98
CA LYS A 158 19.78 -38.64 23.59
C LYS A 158 18.80 -38.77 22.41
N ALA A 159 19.11 -39.77 21.56
CA ALA A 159 18.45 -40.18 20.31
C ALA A 159 18.89 -39.32 19.11
N GLU A 160 19.42 -39.83 17.99
CA GLU A 160 19.26 -41.13 17.36
C GLU A 160 20.56 -41.57 16.66
N LYS A 161 20.84 -42.85 16.81
CA LYS A 161 21.96 -43.58 16.23
C LYS A 161 21.54 -44.03 14.84
N ALA A 162 22.16 -43.44 13.81
CA ALA A 162 22.50 -44.05 12.52
C ALA A 162 21.48 -45.05 11.93
N GLU A 163 20.53 -44.55 11.14
CA GLU A 163 19.95 -45.32 10.04
C GLU A 163 20.78 -45.06 8.76
N LYS A 164 21.41 -46.12 8.28
CA LYS A 164 22.22 -46.17 7.06
C LYS A 164 21.29 -46.59 5.90
N PRO A 165 21.12 -45.80 4.84
CA PRO A 165 20.37 -46.29 3.67
C PRO A 165 21.21 -47.33 2.93
N ALA A 166 20.59 -48.47 2.68
CA ALA A 166 21.09 -49.52 1.80
C ALA A 166 20.89 -49.08 0.34
N GLU A 167 21.99 -48.85 -0.36
CA GLU A 167 22.02 -48.69 -1.81
C GLU A 167 22.27 -50.07 -2.42
N ALA A 168 21.23 -50.60 -3.06
CA ALA A 168 21.28 -51.77 -3.90
C ALA A 168 21.41 -51.29 -5.36
N THR A 169 22.52 -51.66 -6.00
CA THR A 169 22.64 -51.69 -7.46
C THR A 169 23.42 -52.94 -7.86
N GLU A 170 22.83 -53.62 -8.83
CA GLU A 170 23.23 -54.87 -9.47
C GLU A 170 24.50 -54.74 -10.33
N GLU A 171 24.90 -55.88 -10.92
CA GLU A 171 25.95 -56.14 -11.92
C GLU A 171 27.31 -56.48 -11.29
N THR A 172 27.93 -57.65 -11.50
CA THR A 172 28.02 -58.52 -12.69
C THR A 172 28.42 -59.96 -12.26
N PRO A 173 27.93 -61.03 -12.91
CA PRO A 173 28.54 -62.36 -12.80
C PRO A 173 29.43 -62.61 -14.03
N GLU A 174 30.76 -62.75 -13.87
CA GLU A 174 31.57 -63.38 -14.92
C GLU A 174 32.95 -63.87 -14.41
N ALA A 175 33.17 -65.18 -14.63
CA ALA A 175 34.40 -65.87 -14.99
C ALA A 175 35.59 -66.02 -14.01
N GLY A 176 36.03 -67.28 -13.85
CA GLY A 176 37.46 -67.63 -13.91
C GLY A 176 38.00 -68.64 -12.89
N GLU A 177 38.13 -69.90 -13.33
CA GLU A 177 39.00 -71.03 -12.86
C GLU A 177 39.03 -71.47 -11.38
#